data_AF-A0A5S6QQ63-F1
#
_entry.id   AF-A0A5S6QQ63-F1
#
_cell.length_a   1.000
_cell.length_b   1.000
_cell.length_c   1.000
_cell.angle_alpha   90.00
_cell.angle_beta   90.00
_cell.angle_gamma   90.00
#
_symmetry.space_group_name_H-M   'P 1'
#
loop_
_entity.id
_entity.type
_entity.pdbx_description
1 polymer ?
#
loop_
_entity_poly.entity_id
_entity_poly.type
_entity_poly.pdbx_seq_one_letter_code
_entity_poly.pdbx_strand_id
1 'polypeptide(L)'
;MYRKNCCTLLMTIWLTCLLFKNSDGICGKPYYKPILPTKDHVGNRIANGIEARQHSHPWLALVLRKTDETIYKCGGGLIHWQDGNSSDLVLTAAHCVSEGYDSNEMTVWEKVKRFFTDLFHG
;
A
#
# COMPACT_ATOMS: atom_id res chain seq x y z
N MET A 1 35.77 24.01 -35.34
CA MET A 1 36.17 22.93 -34.41
C MET A 1 35.07 22.61 -33.38
N TYR A 2 33.78 22.62 -33.76
CA TYR A 2 32.62 22.44 -32.84
C TYR A 2 31.74 21.21 -33.18
N ARG A 3 31.96 20.57 -34.34
CA ARG A 3 31.13 19.48 -34.88
C ARG A 3 31.44 18.09 -34.29
N LYS A 4 32.70 17.85 -33.86
CA LYS A 4 33.12 16.56 -33.27
C LYS A 4 32.63 16.38 -31.83
N ASN A 5 32.42 17.49 -31.11
CA ASN A 5 32.01 17.47 -29.69
C ASN A 5 30.51 17.24 -29.52
N CYS A 6 29.70 17.51 -30.54
CA CYS A 6 28.24 17.33 -30.49
C CYS A 6 27.86 15.84 -30.57
N CYS A 7 28.48 15.07 -31.48
CA CYS A 7 28.22 13.63 -31.58
C CYS A 7 28.66 12.89 -30.31
N THR A 8 29.82 13.22 -29.73
CA THR A 8 30.25 12.62 -28.46
C THR A 8 29.30 12.97 -27.32
N LEU A 9 28.82 14.22 -27.22
CA LEU A 9 27.86 14.62 -26.19
C LEU A 9 26.54 13.84 -26.32
N LEU A 10 26.00 13.72 -27.54
CA LEU A 10 24.77 12.98 -27.81
C LEU A 10 24.91 11.50 -27.46
N MET A 11 26.05 10.89 -27.80
CA MET A 11 26.33 9.48 -27.46
C MET A 11 26.45 9.29 -25.95
N THR A 12 27.07 10.23 -25.22
CA THR A 12 27.14 10.15 -23.76
C THR A 12 25.77 10.32 -23.10
N ILE A 13 24.92 11.23 -23.58
CA ILE A 13 23.56 11.44 -23.06
C ILE A 13 22.72 10.17 -23.27
N TRP A 14 22.80 9.57 -24.46
CA TRP A 14 22.08 8.34 -24.78
C TRP A 14 22.55 7.16 -23.92
N LEU A 15 23.86 7.03 -23.70
CA LEU A 15 24.44 6.01 -22.80
C LEU A 15 24.02 6.24 -21.34
N THR A 16 23.96 7.49 -20.88
CA THR A 16 23.50 7.80 -19.51
C THR A 16 22.02 7.50 -19.34
N CYS A 17 21.17 7.79 -20.34
CA CYS A 17 19.75 7.42 -20.29
C CYS A 17 19.52 5.89 -20.22
N LEU A 18 20.43 5.08 -20.78
CA LEU A 18 20.38 3.61 -20.65
C LEU A 18 20.80 3.10 -19.26
N LEU A 19 21.58 3.90 -18.51
CA LEU A 19 22.00 3.58 -17.14
C LEU A 19 21.01 4.09 -16.08
N PHE A 20 20.20 5.11 -16.38
CA PHE A 20 19.03 5.48 -15.58
C PHE A 20 17.86 4.52 -15.85
N LYS A 21 18.05 3.24 -15.54
CA LYS A 21 16.89 2.38 -15.28
C LYS A 21 16.31 2.83 -13.95
N ASN A 22 15.23 3.62 -14.01
CA ASN A 22 14.35 3.76 -12.86
C ASN A 22 13.95 2.34 -12.42
N SER A 23 14.48 1.92 -11.28
CA SER A 23 14.16 0.64 -10.69
C SER A 23 12.87 0.81 -9.91
N ASP A 24 11.79 1.14 -10.62
CA ASP A 24 10.46 1.24 -10.03
C ASP A 24 10.12 -0.15 -9.49
N GLY A 25 9.78 -0.22 -8.21
CA GLY A 25 9.38 -1.48 -7.60
C GLY A 25 8.11 -2.01 -8.26
N ILE A 26 8.23 -3.05 -9.09
CA ILE A 26 7.05 -3.65 -9.77
C ILE A 26 6.11 -4.24 -8.71
N CYS A 27 4.92 -3.68 -8.59
CA CYS A 27 3.91 -4.15 -7.63
C CYS A 27 3.33 -5.53 -8.02
N GLY A 28 2.79 -6.26 -7.04
CA GLY A 28 2.06 -7.52 -7.28
C GLY A 28 2.90 -8.70 -7.78
N LYS A 29 4.23 -8.59 -7.83
CA LYS A 29 5.12 -9.65 -8.33
C LYS A 29 5.99 -10.23 -7.20
N PRO A 30 5.56 -11.33 -6.56
CA PRO A 30 6.35 -11.96 -5.51
C PRO A 30 7.51 -12.79 -6.09
N TYR A 31 8.63 -12.85 -5.37
CA TYR A 31 9.75 -13.75 -5.68
C TYR A 31 9.33 -15.22 -5.50
N TYR A 32 8.73 -15.53 -4.34
CA TYR A 32 8.14 -16.84 -4.07
C TYR A 32 6.71 -16.89 -4.59
N LYS A 33 6.41 -17.84 -5.48
CA LYS A 33 5.06 -17.96 -6.05
C LYS A 33 4.03 -18.41 -4.99
N PRO A 34 2.83 -17.79 -4.95
CA PRO A 34 1.72 -18.27 -4.14
C PRO A 34 1.29 -19.68 -4.56
N ILE A 35 0.74 -20.42 -3.59
CA ILE A 35 0.08 -21.70 -3.86
C ILE A 35 -1.30 -21.38 -4.43
N LEU A 36 -1.53 -21.72 -5.70
CA LEU A 36 -2.82 -21.52 -6.37
C LEU A 36 -3.58 -22.85 -6.41
N PRO A 37 -4.89 -22.86 -6.12
CA PRO A 37 -5.72 -24.04 -6.33
C PRO A 37 -5.72 -24.41 -7.82
N THR A 38 -5.30 -25.62 -8.17
CA THR A 38 -5.36 -26.12 -9.55
C THR A 38 -6.75 -26.69 -9.85
N LYS A 39 -7.15 -26.65 -11.14
CA LYS A 39 -8.48 -27.12 -11.59
C LYS A 39 -8.76 -28.59 -11.26
N ASP A 40 -7.72 -29.40 -11.06
CA ASP A 40 -7.81 -30.86 -10.83
C ASP A 40 -8.00 -31.23 -9.35
N HIS A 41 -7.89 -30.25 -8.45
CA HIS A 41 -8.27 -30.38 -7.04
C HIS A 41 -9.39 -29.38 -6.75
N VAL A 42 -10.61 -29.87 -6.54
CA VAL A 42 -11.66 -29.09 -5.85
C VAL A 42 -11.17 -28.84 -4.42
N GLY A 43 -10.35 -27.81 -4.24
CA GLY A 43 -9.52 -27.64 -3.05
C GLY A 43 -9.16 -26.17 -2.80
N ASN A 44 -10.10 -25.49 -2.17
CA ASN A 44 -10.03 -24.18 -1.50
C ASN A 44 -10.30 -22.89 -2.30
N ARG A 45 -11.51 -22.35 -2.06
CA ARG A 45 -11.99 -21.02 -2.45
C ARG A 45 -12.46 -20.27 -1.18
N ILE A 46 -11.68 -20.41 -0.09
CA ILE A 46 -11.87 -19.93 1.30
C ILE A 46 -13.27 -20.26 1.86
N ALA A 47 -13.45 -21.35 2.61
CA ALA A 47 -13.18 -21.35 4.06
C ALA A 47 -12.28 -22.52 4.53
N ASN A 48 -11.60 -22.28 5.66
CA ASN A 48 -10.43 -22.98 6.25
C ASN A 48 -9.08 -22.89 5.53
N GLY A 49 -9.01 -22.24 4.36
CA GLY A 49 -7.74 -21.74 3.82
C GLY A 49 -6.63 -22.78 3.59
N ILE A 50 -5.50 -22.31 3.07
CA ILE A 50 -4.25 -23.07 3.08
C ILE A 50 -3.20 -22.17 3.71
N GLU A 51 -2.24 -22.77 4.41
CA GLU A 51 -1.12 -21.99 4.94
C GLU A 51 -0.33 -21.38 3.78
N ALA A 52 -0.16 -20.06 3.83
CA ALA A 52 0.57 -19.36 2.79
C ALA A 52 2.04 -19.75 2.84
N ARG A 53 2.64 -20.01 1.68
CA ARG A 53 4.10 -20.17 1.58
C ARG A 53 4.77 -18.90 2.09
N GLN A 54 5.79 -19.05 2.94
CA GLN A 54 6.55 -17.94 3.48
C GLN A 54 7.02 -16.99 2.36
N HIS A 55 6.85 -15.68 2.57
CA HIS A 55 7.19 -14.61 1.62
C HIS A 55 6.50 -14.64 0.25
N SER A 56 5.47 -15.48 0.05
CA SER A 56 4.70 -15.49 -1.20
C SER A 56 3.73 -14.31 -1.36
N HIS A 57 3.42 -13.64 -0.25
CA HIS A 57 2.60 -12.43 -0.19
C HIS A 57 3.41 -11.31 0.48
N PRO A 58 4.45 -10.78 -0.20
CA PRO A 58 5.39 -9.82 0.38
C PRO A 58 4.75 -8.48 0.75
N TRP A 59 3.57 -8.18 0.21
CA TRP A 59 2.79 -7.00 0.56
C TRP A 59 1.92 -7.20 1.81
N LEU A 60 1.77 -8.41 2.35
CA LEU A 60 0.91 -8.63 3.51
C LEU A 60 1.56 -8.06 4.79
N ALA A 61 0.85 -7.17 5.47
CA ALA A 61 1.26 -6.57 6.73
C ALA A 61 0.32 -6.99 7.88
N LEU A 62 0.88 -7.24 9.05
CA LEU A 62 0.13 -7.37 10.30
C LEU A 62 0.02 -6.00 10.95
N VAL A 63 -1.21 -5.52 11.15
CA VAL A 63 -1.50 -4.26 11.83
C VAL A 63 -1.93 -4.56 13.26
N LEU A 64 -1.17 -4.04 14.22
CA LEU A 64 -1.46 -4.18 15.65
C LEU A 64 -1.82 -2.81 16.22
N ARG A 65 -3.03 -2.71 16.76
CA ARG A 65 -3.49 -1.52 17.49
C ARG A 65 -3.61 -1.88 18.96
N LYS A 66 -2.87 -1.16 19.81
CA LYS A 66 -2.92 -1.34 21.25
C LYS A 66 -3.78 -0.23 21.86
N THR A 67 -4.82 -0.62 22.57
CA THR A 67 -5.57 0.23 23.51
C THR A 67 -5.23 -0.21 24.93
N ASP A 68 -5.59 0.56 25.95
CA ASP A 68 -5.11 0.40 27.34
C ASP A 68 -5.18 -1.04 27.86
N GLU A 69 -6.21 -1.81 27.47
CA GLU A 69 -6.41 -3.19 27.94
C GLU A 69 -6.43 -4.26 26.83
N THR A 70 -6.34 -3.90 25.54
CA THR A 70 -6.55 -4.87 24.44
C THR A 70 -5.66 -4.59 23.22
N ILE A 71 -5.18 -5.66 22.59
CA ILE A 71 -4.48 -5.61 21.30
C ILE A 71 -5.42 -6.09 20.20
N TYR A 72 -5.81 -5.18 19.33
CA TYR A 72 -6.57 -5.47 18.11
C TYR A 72 -5.61 -5.88 16.98
N LYS A 73 -6.01 -6.90 16.22
CA LYS A 73 -5.22 -7.44 15.10
C LYS A 73 -6.01 -7.27 13.80
N CYS A 74 -5.36 -6.67 12.82
CA CYS A 74 -5.88 -6.51 11.46
C CYS A 74 -4.82 -6.87 10.42
N GLY A 75 -5.27 -7.02 9.17
CA GLY A 75 -4.38 -7.09 8.01
C GLY A 75 -4.15 -5.72 7.38
N GLY A 76 -3.14 -5.64 6.53
CA GLY A 76 -2.87 -4.51 5.65
C GLY A 76 -2.06 -4.93 4.43
N GLY A 77 -1.97 -4.03 3.45
CA GLY A 77 -1.20 -4.21 2.22
C GLY A 77 -0.15 -3.11 2.08
N LEU A 78 1.12 -3.47 1.93
CA LEU A 78 2.17 -2.53 1.52
C LEU A 78 1.84 -2.03 0.12
N ILE A 79 1.64 -0.72 0.00
CA ILE A 79 1.33 -0.04 -1.27
C ILE A 79 2.40 0.99 -1.57
N HIS A 80 2.62 1.26 -2.84
CA HIS A 80 3.52 2.34 -3.23
C HIS A 80 2.76 3.38 -4.04
N TRP A 81 3.05 4.65 -3.81
CA TRP A 81 2.35 5.77 -4.45
C TRP A 81 3.22 6.53 -5.46
N GLN A 82 4.53 6.24 -5.55
CA GLN A 82 5.48 6.96 -6.41
C GLN A 82 6.34 6.01 -7.26
N ASP A 83 7.14 6.55 -8.18
CA ASP A 83 8.09 5.79 -9.01
C ASP A 83 9.40 5.53 -8.23
N GLY A 84 9.28 4.84 -7.10
CA GLY A 84 10.38 4.59 -6.16
C GLY A 84 10.60 3.11 -5.88
N ASN A 85 11.78 2.75 -5.39
CA ASN A 85 12.13 1.37 -5.04
C ASN A 85 11.76 0.97 -3.60
N SER A 86 11.21 1.90 -2.80
CA SER A 86 10.87 1.72 -1.40
C SER A 86 9.48 2.28 -1.12
N SER A 87 8.70 1.57 -0.31
CA SER A 87 7.41 2.03 0.22
C SER A 87 7.45 2.09 1.74
N ASP A 88 6.82 3.12 2.30
CA ASP A 88 6.56 3.33 3.72
C ASP A 88 5.04 3.37 4.03
N LEU A 89 4.20 2.99 3.07
CA LEU A 89 2.75 3.09 3.17
C LEU A 89 2.07 1.71 3.26
N VAL A 90 1.21 1.54 4.28
CA VAL A 90 0.36 0.36 4.44
C VAL A 90 -1.11 0.78 4.31
N LEU A 91 -1.81 0.21 3.35
CA LEU A 91 -3.26 0.33 3.19
C LEU A 91 -3.96 -0.68 4.10
N THR A 92 -4.92 -0.23 4.90
CA THR A 92 -5.73 -1.08 5.80
C THR A 92 -7.18 -0.57 5.85
N ALA A 93 -8.06 -1.31 6.51
CA ALA A 93 -9.45 -0.89 6.70
C ALA A 93 -9.54 0.24 7.75
N ALA A 94 -10.43 1.21 7.52
CA ALA A 94 -10.58 2.34 8.44
C ALA A 94 -10.90 1.90 9.88
N HIS A 95 -11.74 0.87 10.07
CA HIS A 95 -12.10 0.36 11.40
C HIS A 95 -10.93 -0.29 12.16
N CYS A 96 -9.81 -0.58 11.49
CA CYS A 96 -8.61 -1.11 12.13
C CYS A 96 -7.79 -0.02 12.82
N VAL A 97 -7.97 1.24 12.43
CA VAL A 97 -7.19 2.39 12.91
C VAL A 97 -8.08 3.42 13.62
N SER A 98 -9.30 3.61 13.12
CA SER A 98 -10.35 4.31 13.81
C SER A 98 -11.10 3.29 14.65
N GLU A 99 -11.06 3.43 15.96
CA GLU A 99 -12.23 3.04 16.74
C GLU A 99 -13.43 3.68 16.07
N GLY A 100 -14.58 3.00 16.02
CA GLY A 100 -15.81 3.71 15.75
C GLY A 100 -15.78 4.92 16.67
N TYR A 101 -15.65 6.13 16.08
CA TYR A 101 -15.97 7.35 16.80
C TYR A 101 -17.29 6.99 17.44
N ASP A 102 -17.32 6.87 18.77
CA ASP A 102 -18.58 6.59 19.41
C ASP A 102 -19.44 7.78 18.97
N SER A 103 -20.38 7.53 18.07
CA SER A 103 -21.32 8.54 17.61
C SER A 103 -22.12 9.08 18.81
N ASN A 104 -21.94 8.51 20.00
CA ASN A 104 -22.48 8.97 21.26
C ASN A 104 -21.60 9.88 22.11
N GLU A 105 -20.35 10.19 21.77
CA GLU A 105 -19.64 11.30 22.45
C GLU A 105 -18.88 12.20 21.50
N MET A 106 -19.67 12.85 20.65
CA MET A 106 -19.24 14.06 19.96
C MET A 106 -19.01 15.16 20.98
N THR A 107 -17.80 15.71 20.98
CA THR A 107 -17.46 16.86 21.80
C THR A 107 -18.39 18.03 21.47
N VAL A 108 -18.67 18.91 22.44
CA VAL A 108 -19.53 20.08 22.24
C VAL A 108 -19.09 20.90 21.01
N TRP A 109 -17.78 21.01 20.80
CA TRP A 109 -17.20 21.73 19.66
C TRP A 109 -17.43 21.05 18.32
N GLU A 110 -17.46 19.72 18.25
CA GLU A 110 -17.81 18.98 17.04
C GLU A 110 -19.30 19.11 16.71
N LYS A 111 -20.18 19.14 17.71
CA LYS A 111 -21.62 19.44 17.52
C LYS A 111 -21.80 20.86 16.97
N VAL A 112 -21.11 21.83 17.54
CA VAL A 112 -21.14 23.24 17.11
C VAL A 112 -20.60 23.38 15.68
N LYS A 113 -19.46 22.75 15.36
CA LYS A 113 -18.90 22.76 14.01
C LYS A 113 -19.86 22.15 12.99
N ARG A 114 -20.47 21.00 13.31
CA ARG A 114 -21.46 20.37 12.42
C ARG A 114 -22.68 21.26 12.21
N PHE A 115 -23.23 21.82 13.28
CA PHE A 115 -24.36 22.76 13.20
C PHE A 115 -24.07 23.94 12.28
N PHE A 116 -22.91 24.59 12.43
CA PHE A 116 -22.55 25.71 11.56
C PHE A 116 -22.26 25.29 10.13
N THR A 117 -21.69 24.10 9.92
CA THR A 117 -21.47 23.56 8.57
C THR A 117 -22.81 23.36 7.86
N ASP A 118 -23.79 22.74 8.52
CA ASP A 118 -25.12 22.51 7.96
C ASP A 118 -25.91 23.83 7.77
N LEU A 119 -25.73 24.80 8.66
CA LEU A 119 -26.42 26.09 8.60
C LEU A 119 -25.91 27.00 7.47
N PHE A 120 -24.63 26.92 7.14
CA PHE A 120 -23.99 27.81 6.15
C PHE A 120 -23.67 27.13 4.81
N HIS A 121 -23.92 25.83 4.67
CA HIS A 121 -23.87 25.09 3.40
C HIS A 121 -25.26 24.62 2.94
N GLY A 122 -26.22 25.55 2.94
CA GLY A 122 -27.38 25.48 2.03
C GLY A 122 -27.02 26.04 0.67
#